data_AF-A0A7W1N0S4-F1
#
_entry.id   AF-A0A7W1N0S4-F1
#
_cell.length_a   1.000
_cell.length_b   1.000
_cell.length_c   1.000
_cell.angle_alpha   90.00
_cell.angle_beta   90.00
_cell.angle_gamma   90.00
#
_symmetry.space_group_name_H-M   'P 1'
#
loop_
_entity.id
_entity.type
_entity.pdbx_description
1 polymer ?
#
loop_
_entity_poly.entity_id
_entity_poly.type
_entity_poly.pdbx_seq_one_letter_code
_entity_poly.pdbx_strand_id
1 'polypeptide(L)'
;ERRARLEGLIVAPVELTPCTRDREAAGAWLTGSSEGVIAKDGTAPYRPGERTGMTKIKRLRTAEAVVKAFRFGKLEGTVGSLILGLYDDEGELREVGHTSGFTAKQKRELLDVLEPYRTHESGAGEPSRWKSEEELVWEGLRPELVAEVTFDHVSGHRIRHGARFKRWRPDKAPQECGIEQLRS
;
A
#
# COMPACT_ATOMS: atom_id res chain seq x y z
N GLU A 1 -20.55 21.85 19.00
CA GLU A 1 -21.92 21.44 19.35
C GLU A 1 -22.13 19.92 19.27
N ARG A 2 -22.08 19.28 18.08
CA ARG A 2 -22.37 17.84 17.94
C ARG A 2 -21.55 16.93 18.86
N ARG A 3 -20.24 17.16 18.96
CA ARG A 3 -19.34 16.37 19.82
C ARG A 3 -19.72 16.48 21.30
N ALA A 4 -19.97 17.69 21.79
CA ALA A 4 -20.38 17.92 23.18
C ALA A 4 -21.72 17.25 23.51
N ARG A 5 -22.68 17.28 22.58
CA ARG A 5 -23.96 16.54 22.74
C ARG A 5 -23.74 15.04 22.80
N LEU A 6 -22.88 14.50 21.94
CA LEU A 6 -22.55 13.07 21.94
C LEU A 6 -21.89 12.65 23.25
N GLU A 7 -20.97 13.46 23.78
CA GLU A 7 -20.31 13.22 25.08
C GLU A 7 -21.30 13.06 26.23
N GLY A 8 -22.38 13.84 26.25
CA GLY A 8 -23.44 13.71 27.26
C GLY A 8 -24.36 12.49 27.09
N LEU A 9 -24.25 11.73 26.00
CA LEU A 9 -25.11 10.58 25.68
C LEU A 9 -24.40 9.23 25.80
N ILE A 10 -23.06 9.22 25.83
CA ILE A 10 -22.30 7.96 25.85
C ILE A 10 -22.24 7.39 27.26
N VAL A 11 -22.60 6.11 27.37
CA VAL A 11 -22.49 5.30 28.58
C VAL A 11 -21.81 3.98 28.25
N ALA A 12 -21.15 3.37 29.24
CA ALA A 12 -20.51 2.07 29.08
C ALA A 12 -21.51 1.02 28.55
N PRO A 13 -21.06 0.08 27.69
CA PRO A 13 -19.67 -0.16 27.27
C PRO A 13 -19.23 0.67 26.05
N VAL A 14 -20.00 1.67 25.63
CA VAL A 14 -19.65 2.49 24.47
C VAL A 14 -18.59 3.50 24.86
N GLU A 15 -17.52 3.58 24.06
CA GLU A 15 -16.43 4.54 24.25
C GLU A 15 -16.40 5.57 23.12
N LEU A 16 -15.97 6.78 23.46
CA LEU A 16 -15.73 7.82 22.49
C LEU A 16 -14.32 7.68 21.92
N THR A 17 -14.21 7.76 20.59
CA THR A 17 -12.91 8.00 19.97
C THR A 17 -12.30 9.30 20.54
N PRO A 18 -11.02 9.28 20.95
CA PRO A 18 -10.31 10.49 21.38
C PRO A 18 -10.35 11.57 20.30
N CYS A 19 -10.41 12.83 20.72
CA CYS A 19 -10.31 13.98 19.81
C CYS A 19 -9.50 15.10 20.46
N THR A 20 -8.74 15.83 19.65
CA THR A 20 -7.93 16.96 20.10
C THR A 20 -8.03 18.09 19.07
N ARG A 21 -7.84 19.32 19.54
CA ARG A 21 -7.59 20.49 18.68
C ARG A 21 -6.10 20.83 18.59
N ASP A 22 -5.29 20.21 19.44
CA ASP A 22 -3.85 20.38 19.44
C ASP A 22 -3.21 19.53 18.34
N ARG A 23 -2.41 20.19 17.50
CA ARG A 23 -1.70 19.57 16.39
C ARG A 23 -0.61 18.61 16.88
N GLU A 24 0.07 18.91 17.98
CA GLU A 24 1.15 18.06 18.49
C GLU A 24 0.60 16.75 19.04
N ALA A 25 -0.47 16.81 19.86
CA ALA A 25 -1.19 15.62 20.30
C ALA A 25 -1.72 14.76 19.13
N ALA A 26 -2.27 15.39 18.08
CA ALA A 26 -2.69 14.67 16.88
C ALA A 26 -1.50 14.05 16.12
N GLY A 27 -0.35 14.72 16.12
CA GLY A 27 0.90 14.20 15.57
C GLY A 27 1.36 12.92 16.28
N ALA A 28 1.29 12.90 17.61
CA ALA A 28 1.61 11.70 18.40
C ALA A 28 0.70 10.51 18.06
N TRP A 29 -0.60 10.76 17.80
CA TRP A 29 -1.52 9.70 17.35
C TRP A 29 -1.19 9.19 15.95
N LEU A 30 -0.81 10.09 15.04
CA LEU A 30 -0.42 9.76 13.67
C LEU A 30 0.84 8.89 13.60
N THR A 31 1.77 9.07 14.53
CA THR A 31 3.03 8.30 14.58
C THR A 31 2.99 7.12 15.55
N GLY A 32 1.96 7.04 16.40
CA GLY A 32 1.77 5.97 17.39
C GLY A 32 1.10 4.72 16.82
N SER A 33 0.14 4.15 17.57
CA SER A 33 -0.49 2.86 17.24
C SER A 33 -1.70 2.95 16.28
N SER A 34 -2.09 4.16 15.84
CA SER A 34 -3.23 4.35 14.95
C SER A 34 -2.81 4.28 13.47
N GLU A 35 -3.71 3.87 12.57
CA GLU A 35 -3.47 3.93 11.11
C GLU A 35 -3.32 5.38 10.60
N GLY A 36 -3.85 6.33 11.36
CA GLY A 36 -3.76 7.75 11.07
C GLY A 36 -4.75 8.56 11.90
N VAL A 37 -5.01 9.79 11.46
CA VAL A 37 -5.97 10.69 12.09
C VAL A 37 -6.99 11.20 11.08
N ILE A 38 -8.19 11.53 11.57
CA ILE A 38 -9.22 12.18 10.78
C ILE A 38 -9.31 13.64 11.23
N ALA A 39 -8.86 14.55 10.38
CA ALA A 39 -9.14 15.97 10.57
C ALA A 39 -10.57 16.25 10.13
N LYS A 40 -11.35 16.94 10.98
CA LYS A 40 -12.72 17.36 10.68
C LYS A 40 -12.84 18.85 10.91
N ASP A 41 -13.47 19.55 9.98
CA ASP A 41 -13.92 20.92 10.20
C ASP A 41 -15.03 20.89 11.27
N GLY A 42 -14.77 21.54 12.41
CA GLY A 42 -15.70 21.58 13.52
C GLY A 42 -16.99 22.36 13.24
N THR A 43 -16.98 23.19 12.20
CA THR A 43 -18.12 24.03 11.78
C THR A 43 -18.94 23.38 10.67
N ALA A 44 -18.36 22.44 9.93
CA ALA A 44 -19.04 21.79 8.82
C ALA A 44 -20.26 20.96 9.29
N PRO A 45 -21.41 21.05 8.60
CA PRO A 45 -22.55 20.19 8.85
C PRO A 45 -22.23 18.74 8.43
N TYR A 46 -22.93 17.78 9.04
CA TYR A 46 -22.87 16.40 8.55
C TYR A 46 -23.74 16.26 7.30
N ARG A 47 -23.17 15.73 6.22
CA ARG A 47 -23.87 15.50 4.96
C ARG A 47 -23.77 14.02 4.57
N PRO A 48 -24.83 13.22 4.78
CA PRO A 48 -24.83 11.81 4.43
C PRO A 48 -24.47 11.60 2.95
N GLY A 49 -23.57 10.65 2.67
CA GLY A 49 -23.10 10.36 1.31
C GLY A 49 -22.00 11.30 0.79
N GLU A 50 -21.82 12.47 1.40
CA GLU A 50 -20.75 13.40 1.06
C GLU A 50 -19.54 13.23 2.00
N ARG A 51 -18.34 13.49 1.47
CA ARG A 51 -17.09 13.56 2.25
C ARG A 51 -16.57 14.99 2.32
N THR A 52 -17.47 15.93 2.61
CA THR A 52 -17.16 17.35 2.79
C THR A 52 -16.79 17.63 4.25
N GLY A 53 -15.82 18.52 4.49
CA GLY A 53 -15.42 18.91 5.85
C GLY A 53 -14.62 17.86 6.64
N MET A 54 -14.06 16.84 5.99
CA MET A 54 -13.11 15.92 6.64
C MET A 54 -11.97 15.52 5.72
N THR A 55 -10.82 15.22 6.31
CA THR A 55 -9.63 14.74 5.60
C THR A 55 -9.00 13.59 6.37
N LYS A 56 -8.70 12.51 5.66
CA LYS A 56 -7.93 11.39 6.21
C LYS A 56 -6.45 11.72 6.09
N ILE A 57 -5.73 11.65 7.20
CA ILE A 57 -4.29 11.88 7.25
C ILE A 57 -3.67 10.57 7.72
N LYS A 58 -2.85 9.95 6.87
CA LYS A 58 -2.19 8.67 7.14
C LYS A 58 -0.68 8.86 7.19
N ARG A 59 0.00 8.11 8.05
CA ARG A 59 1.45 8.00 8.00
C ARG A 59 1.81 7.07 6.85
N LEU A 60 2.42 7.64 5.81
CA LEU A 60 2.97 6.85 4.72
C LEU A 60 4.42 6.54 5.02
N ARG A 61 4.79 5.28 4.81
CA ARG A 61 6.15 4.78 4.90
C ARG A 61 6.62 4.36 3.51
N THR A 62 7.93 4.28 3.33
CA THR A 62 8.56 3.83 2.09
C THR A 62 9.34 2.55 2.33
N ALA A 63 9.38 1.67 1.32
CA ALA A 63 10.30 0.55 1.26
C ALA A 63 10.90 0.46 -0.15
N GLU A 64 12.14 0.01 -0.21
CA GLU A 64 12.83 -0.41 -1.43
C GLU A 64 12.53 -1.91 -1.59
N ALA A 65 11.81 -2.28 -2.65
CA ALA A 65 11.32 -3.64 -2.86
C ALA A 65 11.74 -4.18 -4.22
N VAL A 66 12.14 -5.46 -4.23
CA VAL A 66 12.48 -6.18 -5.45
C VAL A 66 11.20 -6.51 -6.21
N VAL A 67 11.20 -6.30 -7.52
CA VAL A 67 10.10 -6.69 -8.40
C VAL A 67 10.36 -8.10 -8.90
N LYS A 68 9.68 -9.09 -8.30
CA LYS A 68 9.94 -10.52 -8.58
C LYS A 68 9.05 -11.12 -9.66
N ALA A 69 7.93 -10.47 -9.96
CA ALA A 69 6.98 -10.89 -10.99
C ALA A 69 6.06 -9.73 -11.35
N PHE A 70 5.27 -9.88 -12.40
CA PHE A 70 4.22 -8.94 -12.76
C PHE A 70 2.95 -9.68 -13.19
N ARG A 71 1.83 -8.96 -13.25
CA ARG A 71 0.58 -9.44 -13.85
C ARG A 71 0.24 -8.58 -15.05
N PHE A 72 -0.24 -9.21 -16.12
CA PHE A 72 -0.76 -8.48 -17.27
C PHE A 72 -1.98 -7.63 -16.89
N GLY A 73 -2.16 -6.54 -17.63
CA GLY A 73 -3.34 -5.70 -17.54
C GLY A 73 -4.48 -6.26 -18.38
N LYS A 74 -5.65 -5.64 -18.26
CA LYS A 74 -6.84 -6.00 -19.06
C LYS A 74 -6.68 -5.76 -20.56
N LEU A 75 -5.76 -4.87 -20.94
CA LEU A 75 -5.42 -4.62 -22.33
C LEU A 75 -4.16 -5.42 -22.66
N GLU A 76 -4.17 -6.04 -23.84
CA GLU A 76 -3.01 -6.76 -24.36
C GLU A 76 -1.76 -5.88 -24.39
N GLY A 77 -0.60 -6.46 -24.09
CA GLY A 77 0.67 -5.75 -24.05
C GLY A 77 0.81 -4.73 -22.91
N THR A 78 -0.03 -4.82 -21.87
CA THR A 78 0.06 -3.90 -20.71
C THR A 78 0.36 -4.61 -19.41
N VAL A 79 1.01 -3.92 -18.48
CA VAL A 79 1.24 -4.38 -17.12
C VAL A 79 0.15 -3.83 -16.18
N GLY A 80 -0.51 -4.73 -15.45
CA GLY A 80 -1.57 -4.40 -14.50
C GLY A 80 -1.04 -4.13 -13.09
N SER A 81 -0.09 -4.95 -12.64
CA SER A 81 0.55 -4.81 -11.32
C SER A 81 1.93 -5.46 -11.29
N LEU A 82 2.79 -4.95 -10.40
CA LEU A 82 4.08 -5.55 -10.09
C LEU A 82 3.98 -6.26 -8.73
N ILE A 83 4.50 -7.49 -8.63
CA ILE A 83 4.59 -8.28 -7.40
C ILE A 83 5.92 -7.95 -6.72
N LEU A 84 5.84 -7.60 -5.45
CA LEU A 84 6.93 -7.07 -4.65
C LEU A 84 7.46 -8.13 -3.69
N GLY A 85 8.78 -8.22 -3.60
CA GLY A 85 9.47 -9.06 -2.64
C GLY A 85 10.49 -8.30 -1.80
N LEU A 86 10.73 -8.82 -0.60
CA LEU A 86 11.81 -8.42 0.30
C LEU A 86 12.53 -9.67 0.77
N TYR A 87 13.84 -9.55 0.97
CA TYR A 87 14.67 -10.63 1.53
C TYR A 87 14.43 -10.73 3.04
N ASP A 88 14.31 -11.95 3.55
CA ASP A 88 14.28 -12.22 4.98
C ASP A 88 15.69 -12.48 5.54
N ASP A 89 15.78 -12.74 6.84
CA ASP A 89 17.03 -12.99 7.55
C ASP A 89 17.75 -14.28 7.08
N GLU A 90 17.06 -15.16 6.35
CA GLU A 90 17.60 -16.40 5.75
C GLU A 90 18.12 -16.18 4.32
N GLY A 91 17.92 -14.99 3.75
CA GLY A 91 18.27 -14.67 2.37
C GLY A 91 17.23 -15.10 1.34
N GLU A 92 16.01 -15.45 1.78
CA GLU A 92 14.93 -15.88 0.91
C GLU A 92 14.04 -14.71 0.47
N LEU A 93 13.71 -14.65 -0.83
CA LEU A 93 12.89 -13.56 -1.38
C LEU A 93 11.39 -13.79 -1.17
N ARG A 94 10.85 -13.24 -0.08
CA ARG A 94 9.44 -13.36 0.32
C ARG A 94 8.56 -12.38 -0.43
N GLU A 95 7.40 -12.84 -0.92
CA GLU A 95 6.38 -11.93 -1.44
C GLU A 95 5.77 -11.12 -0.30
N VAL A 96 5.88 -9.79 -0.39
CA VAL A 96 5.34 -8.88 0.63
C VAL A 96 4.11 -8.11 0.14
N GLY A 97 3.79 -8.18 -1.16
CA GLY A 97 2.59 -7.53 -1.69
C GLY A 97 2.72 -7.20 -3.18
N HIS A 98 1.99 -6.19 -3.61
CA HIS A 98 2.02 -5.73 -4.99
C HIS A 98 1.81 -4.22 -5.07
N THR A 99 2.24 -3.61 -6.18
CA THR A 99 1.90 -2.23 -6.56
C THR A 99 1.11 -2.21 -7.86
N SER A 100 0.15 -1.29 -7.95
CA SER A 100 -0.70 -1.09 -9.13
C SER A 100 -1.09 0.40 -9.24
N GLY A 101 -2.10 0.72 -10.07
CA GLY A 101 -2.57 2.10 -10.23
C GLY A 101 -1.70 2.95 -11.16
N PHE A 102 -0.94 2.31 -12.03
CA PHE A 102 -0.18 2.96 -13.10
C PHE A 102 -1.10 3.70 -14.08
N THR A 103 -0.64 4.83 -14.60
CA THR A 103 -1.31 5.53 -15.71
C THR A 103 -1.33 4.67 -16.97
N ALA A 104 -2.27 4.93 -17.89
CA ALA A 104 -2.35 4.16 -19.15
C ALA A 104 -1.04 4.17 -19.95
N LYS A 105 -0.28 5.27 -19.90
CA LYS A 105 1.04 5.39 -20.52
C LYS A 105 2.04 4.44 -19.84
N GLN A 106 2.19 4.56 -18.52
CA GLN A 106 3.08 3.70 -17.73
C GLN A 106 2.78 2.21 -17.91
N LYS A 107 1.51 1.81 -17.98
CA LYS A 107 1.15 0.40 -18.19
C LYS A 107 1.70 -0.19 -19.48
N ARG A 108 1.81 0.60 -20.55
CA ARG A 108 2.38 0.16 -21.84
C ARG A 108 3.90 0.13 -21.79
N GLU A 109 4.51 1.19 -21.27
CA GLU A 109 5.97 1.33 -21.19
C GLU A 109 6.61 0.34 -20.21
N LEU A 110 5.86 -0.12 -19.20
CA LEU A 110 6.39 -1.08 -18.23
C LEU A 110 6.83 -2.39 -18.88
N LEU A 111 6.18 -2.85 -19.96
CA LEU A 111 6.58 -4.12 -20.57
C LEU A 111 8.00 -4.03 -21.14
N ASP A 112 8.34 -2.92 -21.80
CA ASP A 112 9.70 -2.68 -22.32
C ASP A 112 10.75 -2.62 -21.21
N VAL A 113 10.39 -2.06 -20.05
CA VAL A 113 11.28 -2.02 -18.87
C VAL A 113 11.50 -3.42 -18.29
N LEU A 114 10.46 -4.25 -18.28
CA LEU A 114 10.49 -5.58 -17.69
C LEU A 114 11.11 -6.63 -18.62
N GLU A 115 11.01 -6.45 -19.94
CA GLU A 115 11.43 -7.42 -20.96
C GLU A 115 12.81 -8.03 -20.71
N PRO A 116 13.87 -7.24 -20.40
CA PRO A 116 15.20 -7.80 -20.18
C PRO A 116 15.29 -8.75 -18.98
N TYR A 117 14.33 -8.70 -18.07
CA TYR A 117 14.29 -9.44 -16.80
C TYR A 117 13.28 -10.59 -16.80
N ARG A 118 12.46 -10.73 -17.84
CA ARG A 118 11.44 -11.78 -17.92
C ARG A 118 12.09 -13.16 -17.89
N THR A 119 11.53 -14.03 -17.06
CA THR A 119 11.89 -15.46 -17.00
C THR A 119 10.96 -16.30 -17.87
N HIS A 120 9.80 -15.75 -18.24
CA HIS A 120 8.68 -16.45 -18.87
C HIS A 120 8.11 -17.61 -18.06
N GLU A 121 8.55 -17.80 -16.82
CA GLU A 121 7.86 -18.63 -15.85
C GLU A 121 6.52 -18.01 -15.52
N SER A 122 5.47 -18.82 -15.44
CA SER A 122 4.14 -18.37 -15.11
C SER A 122 3.55 -19.19 -13.97
N GLY A 123 2.68 -18.54 -13.21
CA GLY A 123 1.89 -19.19 -12.17
C GLY A 123 0.64 -18.39 -11.85
N ALA A 124 -0.18 -18.93 -10.95
CA ALA A 124 -1.38 -18.26 -10.47
C ALA A 124 -1.17 -17.78 -9.03
N GLY A 125 -1.64 -16.57 -8.73
CA GLY A 125 -1.71 -16.08 -7.35
C GLY A 125 -2.76 -16.82 -6.52
N GLU A 126 -2.80 -16.52 -5.23
CA GLU A 126 -3.83 -17.04 -4.32
C GLU A 126 -5.26 -16.71 -4.83
N PRO A 127 -6.23 -17.65 -4.71
CA PRO A 127 -7.60 -17.44 -5.13
C PRO A 127 -8.21 -16.16 -4.54
N SER A 128 -8.88 -15.38 -5.39
CA SER A 128 -9.50 -14.10 -5.03
C SER A 128 -10.99 -14.12 -5.26
N ARG A 129 -11.79 -13.64 -4.29
CA ARG A 129 -13.24 -13.44 -4.48
C ARG A 129 -13.59 -12.31 -5.45
N TRP A 130 -12.60 -11.48 -5.81
CA TRP A 130 -12.81 -10.20 -6.50
C TRP A 130 -12.11 -10.13 -7.87
N LYS A 131 -11.27 -11.11 -8.20
CA LYS A 131 -10.51 -11.17 -9.45
C LYS A 131 -10.72 -12.51 -10.11
N SER A 132 -10.74 -12.54 -11.44
CA SER A 132 -10.73 -13.82 -12.16
C SER A 132 -9.40 -14.55 -11.98
N GLU A 133 -9.39 -15.85 -12.25
CA GLU A 133 -8.16 -16.65 -12.27
C GLU A 133 -7.14 -16.11 -13.28
N GLU A 134 -7.61 -15.65 -14.46
CA GLU A 134 -6.78 -14.98 -15.46
C GLU A 134 -6.12 -13.71 -14.92
N GLU A 135 -6.83 -12.90 -14.13
CA GLU A 135 -6.29 -11.69 -13.49
C GLU A 135 -5.29 -11.99 -12.36
N LEU A 136 -5.16 -13.27 -11.96
CA LEU A 136 -4.20 -13.73 -10.96
C LEU A 136 -2.94 -14.33 -11.59
N VAL A 137 -2.95 -14.62 -12.89
CA VAL A 137 -1.79 -15.12 -13.62
C VAL A 137 -0.67 -14.08 -13.57
N TRP A 138 0.50 -14.54 -13.15
CA TRP A 138 1.71 -13.74 -13.08
C TRP A 138 2.79 -14.33 -13.98
N GLU A 139 3.71 -13.48 -14.40
CA GLU A 139 4.94 -13.88 -15.07
C GLU A 139 6.16 -13.43 -14.24
N GLY A 140 7.10 -14.36 -14.06
CA GLY A 140 8.27 -14.21 -13.21
C GLY A 140 9.34 -13.28 -13.81
N LEU A 141 10.03 -12.57 -12.94
CA LEU A 141 11.16 -11.70 -13.28
C LEU A 141 12.39 -12.15 -12.50
N ARG A 142 13.57 -12.05 -13.13
CA ARG A 142 14.84 -12.16 -12.39
C ARG A 142 14.87 -11.07 -11.31
N PRO A 143 15.29 -11.39 -10.08
CA PRO A 143 15.18 -10.49 -8.92
C PRO A 143 16.27 -9.41 -8.93
N GLU A 144 16.30 -8.60 -9.98
CA GLU A 144 17.32 -7.58 -10.24
C GLU A 144 16.73 -6.15 -10.15
N LEU A 145 15.43 -6.01 -10.42
CA LEU A 145 14.75 -4.72 -10.43
C LEU A 145 14.30 -4.31 -9.03
N VAL A 146 14.71 -3.12 -8.58
CA VAL A 146 14.27 -2.53 -7.31
C VAL A 146 13.39 -1.31 -7.56
N ALA A 147 12.25 -1.26 -6.87
CA ALA A 147 11.33 -0.14 -6.87
C ALA A 147 11.14 0.44 -5.46
N GLU A 148 11.18 1.75 -5.34
CA GLU A 148 10.70 2.43 -4.14
C GLU A 148 9.17 2.49 -4.18
N VAL A 149 8.54 2.04 -3.09
CA VAL A 149 7.10 2.03 -2.94
C VAL A 149 6.68 2.66 -1.62
N THR A 150 5.51 3.31 -1.61
CA THR A 150 4.86 3.73 -0.36
C THR A 150 3.77 2.77 0.07
N PHE A 151 3.63 2.61 1.39
CA PHE A 151 2.59 1.80 2.02
C PHE A 151 2.12 2.44 3.34
N ASP A 152 0.91 2.09 3.80
CA ASP A 152 0.34 2.61 5.04
C ASP A 152 0.28 1.55 6.15
N HIS A 153 0.02 0.29 5.81
CA HIS A 153 -0.23 -0.75 6.79
C HIS A 153 0.45 -2.08 6.45
N VAL A 154 0.91 -2.80 7.48
CA VAL A 154 1.57 -4.10 7.39
C VAL A 154 0.90 -5.06 8.37
N SER A 155 0.65 -6.29 7.92
CA SER A 155 0.10 -7.36 8.76
C SER A 155 0.69 -8.69 8.29
N GLY A 156 1.26 -9.46 9.24
CA GLY A 156 1.90 -10.75 8.93
C GLY A 156 3.01 -10.65 7.88
N HIS A 157 3.86 -9.62 7.99
CA HIS A 157 4.93 -9.31 7.03
C HIS A 157 4.47 -9.00 5.58
N ARG A 158 3.18 -8.75 5.37
CA ARG A 158 2.65 -8.32 4.08
C ARG A 158 2.10 -6.90 4.13
N ILE A 159 2.39 -6.13 3.09
CA ILE A 159 1.81 -4.83 2.81
C ILE A 159 0.32 -5.01 2.51
N ARG A 160 -0.53 -4.28 3.25
CA ARG A 160 -1.97 -4.24 3.03
C ARG A 160 -2.36 -3.08 2.13
N HIS A 161 -3.57 -3.16 1.55
CA HIS A 161 -4.17 -2.14 0.67
C HIS A 161 -3.42 -1.85 -0.65
N GLY A 162 -2.36 -2.61 -0.94
CA GLY A 162 -1.50 -2.41 -2.09
C GLY A 162 -0.52 -1.26 -1.88
N ALA A 163 0.72 -1.47 -2.32
CA ALA A 163 1.73 -0.41 -2.31
C ALA A 163 1.51 0.54 -3.48
N ARG A 164 2.12 1.73 -3.40
CA ARG A 164 2.12 2.73 -4.47
C ARG A 164 3.55 2.94 -4.96
N PHE A 165 3.79 2.60 -6.22
CA PHE A 165 5.06 2.85 -6.90
C PHE A 165 5.43 4.34 -6.84
N LYS A 166 6.67 4.61 -6.45
CA LYS A 166 7.27 5.95 -6.46
C LYS A 166 8.22 6.11 -7.64
N ARG A 167 9.27 5.27 -7.68
CA ARG A 167 10.34 5.33 -8.67
C ARG A 167 11.14 4.03 -8.70
N TRP A 168 11.84 3.79 -9.80
CA TRP A 168 12.87 2.77 -9.89
C TRP A 168 14.12 3.19 -9.09
N ARG A 169 14.83 2.20 -8.54
CA ARG A 169 16.06 2.37 -7.75
C ARG A 169 17.20 1.55 -8.36
N PRO A 170 17.73 1.96 -9.54
CA PRO A 170 18.87 1.27 -10.15
C PRO A 170 20.15 1.40 -9.32
N ASP A 171 20.15 2.32 -8.34
CA ASP A 171 21.21 2.56 -7.38
C ASP A 171 21.24 1.58 -6.21
N LYS A 172 20.26 0.67 -6.10
CA LYS A 172 20.10 -0.24 -4.97
C LYS A 172 20.33 -1.69 -5.38
N ALA A 173 21.14 -2.41 -4.59
CA ALA A 173 21.31 -3.83 -4.79
C ALA A 173 20.06 -4.57 -4.27
N PRO A 174 19.51 -5.56 -5.00
CA PRO A 174 18.33 -6.32 -4.56
C PRO A 174 18.48 -6.92 -3.16
N GLN A 175 19.68 -7.38 -2.81
CA GLN A 175 19.98 -8.02 -1.53
C GLN A 175 19.93 -7.05 -0.33
N GLU A 176 19.97 -5.74 -0.57
CA GLU A 176 19.78 -4.72 0.48
C GLU A 176 18.29 -4.50 0.80
N CYS A 177 17.37 -5.07 0.02
CA CYS A 177 15.93 -4.89 0.19
C CYS A 177 15.38 -5.88 1.23
N GLY A 178 15.62 -5.63 2.51
CA GLY A 178 15.23 -6.51 3.61
C GLY A 178 13.83 -6.27 4.19
N ILE A 179 13.25 -7.30 4.83
CA ILE A 179 11.90 -7.30 5.41
C ILE A 179 11.78 -6.41 6.65
N GLU A 180 12.89 -6.08 7.30
CA GLU A 180 12.97 -5.15 8.44
C GLU A 180 12.47 -3.75 8.08
N GLN A 181 12.53 -3.34 6.81
CA GLN A 181 11.94 -2.10 6.31
C GLN A 181 10.45 -1.98 6.64
N LEU A 182 9.72 -3.10 6.72
CA LEU A 182 8.29 -3.10 7.04
C LEU A 182 7.98 -2.79 8.52
N ARG A 183 8.99 -2.88 9.39
CA ARG A 183 8.88 -2.57 10.83
C ARG A 183 9.09 -1.08 11.13
N SER A 184 9.81 -0.37 10.25
CA SER A 184 10.17 1.07 10.39
C SER A 184 8.97 2.01 10.27
#